data_AF-A0AAU3IC31-F1
#
_entry.id   AF-A0AAU3IC31-F1
#
_cell.length_a   1.000
_cell.length_b   1.000
_cell.length_c   1.000
_cell.angle_alpha   90.00
_cell.angle_beta   90.00
_cell.angle_gamma   90.00
#
_symmetry.space_group_name_H-M   'P 1'
#
loop_
_entity.id
_entity.type
_entity.pdbx_description
1 polymer ?
#
loop_
_entity_poly.entity_id
_entity_poly.type
_entity_poly.pdbx_seq_one_letter_code
_entity_poly.pdbx_strand_id
1 'polypeptide(L)'
;MAAARHLHVVAASIQDRDGAKRPLLWTRLDHPGVRKVWADRGFAGRLVEWTAQILDRELEIVRKAPDQRGFQVQPKRWAVERAFSWLTAHRRLARDYETSPAHSETMIRWAMIDTMVRRLTRGRPGTRPDPRPLSRTDACGLNHLTAEGSPLTS
;
A
#
# COMPACT_ATOMS: atom_id res chain seq x y z
N MET A 1 -9.06 28.50 -12.04
CA MET A 1 -8.29 27.26 -12.32
C MET A 1 -7.55 26.83 -11.05
N ALA A 2 -8.17 26.02 -10.19
CA ALA A 2 -7.47 25.43 -9.04
C ALA A 2 -6.75 24.17 -9.52
N ALA A 3 -5.43 24.26 -9.72
CA ALA A 3 -4.62 23.10 -10.07
C ALA A 3 -4.65 22.11 -8.90
N ALA A 4 -5.14 20.88 -9.16
CA ALA A 4 -5.07 19.76 -8.24
C ALA A 4 -3.64 19.63 -7.66
N ARG A 5 -3.47 19.90 -6.36
CA ARG A 5 -2.15 20.09 -5.73
C ARG A 5 -1.99 19.36 -4.39
N HIS A 6 -2.68 18.26 -4.15
CA HIS A 6 -2.72 17.69 -2.80
C HIS A 6 -1.61 16.67 -2.57
N LEU A 7 -0.37 17.13 -2.68
CA LEU A 7 0.78 16.51 -2.05
C LEU A 7 1.22 17.42 -0.91
N HIS A 8 1.31 16.88 0.29
CA HIS A 8 1.78 17.60 1.46
C HIS A 8 2.98 16.86 2.05
N VAL A 9 4.14 17.50 2.05
CA VAL A 9 5.31 16.98 2.77
C VAL A 9 5.57 17.87 3.98
N VAL A 10 5.78 17.22 5.13
CA VAL A 10 6.11 17.89 6.38
C VAL A 10 7.50 17.47 6.82
N ALA A 11 8.13 18.31 7.66
CA ALA A 11 9.38 17.94 8.29
C ALA A 11 9.20 16.68 9.15
N ALA A 12 10.24 15.85 9.24
CA ALA A 12 10.22 14.59 9.99
C ALA A 12 10.00 14.78 11.51
N SER A 13 10.19 15.99 12.03
CA SER A 13 9.90 16.34 13.43
C SER A 13 8.40 16.52 13.71
N ILE A 14 7.57 16.64 12.68
CA ILE A 14 6.11 16.79 12.81
C ILE A 14 5.50 15.39 12.90
N GLN A 15 4.68 15.17 13.92
CA GLN A 15 3.96 13.92 14.07
C GLN A 15 2.88 13.78 12.99
N ASP A 16 2.68 12.57 12.48
CA ASP A 16 1.69 12.24 11.44
C ASP A 16 0.30 12.81 11.74
N ARG A 17 -0.14 12.70 13.00
CA ARG A 17 -1.43 13.23 13.46
C ARG A 17 -1.57 14.74 13.33
N ASP A 18 -0.49 15.49 13.43
CA ASP A 18 -0.49 16.95 13.29
C ASP A 18 -0.35 17.35 11.81
N GLY A 19 0.50 16.64 11.07
CA GLY A 19 0.70 16.84 9.63
C GLY A 19 -0.52 16.52 8.76
N ALA A 20 -1.41 15.64 9.21
CA ALA A 20 -2.60 15.20 8.47
C ALA A 20 -3.76 16.20 8.44
N LYS A 21 -3.81 17.19 9.33
CA LYS A 21 -4.94 18.14 9.37
C LYS A 21 -5.10 18.91 8.06
N ARG A 22 -3.98 19.38 7.49
CA ARG A 22 -3.96 20.16 6.25
C ARG A 22 -4.47 19.37 5.04
N PRO A 23 -3.96 18.15 4.73
CA PRO A 23 -4.49 17.36 3.62
C PRO A 23 -5.94 16.92 3.83
N LEU A 24 -6.39 16.66 5.07
CA LEU A 24 -7.80 16.34 5.35
C LEU A 24 -8.72 17.54 5.09
N LEU A 25 -8.30 18.75 5.49
CA LEU A 25 -9.03 19.98 5.19
C LEU A 25 -9.15 20.20 3.67
N TRP A 26 -8.04 20.09 2.94
CA TRP A 26 -8.05 20.21 1.48
C TRP A 26 -8.91 19.16 0.80
N THR A 27 -8.88 17.91 1.28
CA THR A 27 -9.75 16.86 0.77
C THR A 27 -11.22 17.22 0.97
N ARG A 28 -11.59 17.79 2.12
CA ARG A 28 -12.96 18.23 2.40
C ARG A 28 -13.42 19.37 1.50
N LEU A 29 -12.52 20.28 1.13
CA LEU A 29 -12.81 21.44 0.28
C LEU A 29 -12.94 21.04 -1.20
N ASP A 30 -11.97 20.29 -1.72
CA ASP A 30 -11.90 19.98 -3.15
C ASP A 30 -12.70 18.73 -3.53
N HIS A 31 -12.91 17.84 -2.57
CA HIS A 31 -13.62 16.58 -2.76
C HIS A 31 -14.70 16.40 -1.69
N PRO A 32 -15.74 17.25 -1.68
CA PRO A 32 -16.76 17.25 -0.62
C PRO A 32 -17.51 15.91 -0.49
N GLY A 33 -17.56 15.10 -1.55
CA GLY A 33 -18.17 13.76 -1.54
C GLY A 33 -17.36 12.69 -0.78
N VAL A 34 -16.07 12.93 -0.48
CA VAL A 34 -15.27 12.00 0.32
C VAL A 34 -15.77 12.07 1.76
N ARG A 35 -16.45 11.01 2.22
CA ARG A 35 -17.00 10.92 3.59
C ARG A 35 -16.11 10.16 4.57
N LYS A 36 -15.31 9.22 4.05
CA LYS A 36 -14.54 8.28 4.83
C LYS A 36 -13.10 8.22 4.37
N VAL A 37 -12.17 8.27 5.32
CA VAL A 37 -10.73 8.23 5.10
C VAL A 37 -10.14 7.08 5.92
N TRP A 38 -9.28 6.28 5.31
CA TRP A 38 -8.52 5.24 6.01
C TRP A 38 -7.12 5.75 6.33
N ALA A 39 -6.67 5.52 7.56
CA ALA A 39 -5.31 5.84 7.99
C ALA A 39 -4.72 4.70 8.83
N ASP A 40 -3.41 4.66 8.94
CA ASP A 40 -2.72 3.69 9.79
C ASP A 40 -2.75 4.11 11.28
N ARG A 41 -2.15 3.26 12.12
CA ARG A 41 -2.09 3.47 13.58
C ARG A 41 -1.41 4.79 13.98
N GLY A 42 -0.46 5.31 13.21
CA GLY A 42 0.27 6.55 13.51
C GLY A 42 -0.62 7.79 13.54
N PHE A 43 -1.74 7.75 12.82
CA PHE A 43 -2.74 8.83 12.77
C PHE A 43 -3.80 8.75 13.88
N ALA A 44 -3.69 7.80 14.80
CA ALA A 44 -4.66 7.63 15.88
C ALA A 44 -4.64 8.78 16.91
N GLY A 45 -5.72 8.88 17.69
CA GLY A 45 -5.86 9.83 18.80
C GLY A 45 -6.65 11.07 18.40
N ARG A 46 -6.20 12.25 18.84
CA ARG A 46 -6.93 13.54 18.70
C ARG A 46 -7.32 13.89 17.26
N LEU A 47 -6.61 13.36 16.26
CA LEU A 47 -6.93 13.60 14.85
C LEU A 47 -8.28 12.99 14.45
N VAL A 48 -8.63 11.81 14.98
CA VAL A 48 -9.90 11.12 14.68
C VAL A 48 -11.07 11.98 15.14
N GLU A 49 -11.00 12.44 16.39
CA GLU A 49 -12.01 13.32 16.98
C GLU A 49 -12.10 14.65 16.24
N TRP A 50 -10.97 15.30 15.95
CA TRP A 50 -10.94 16.54 15.18
C TRP A 50 -11.56 16.37 13.78
N THR A 51 -11.31 15.25 13.11
CA THR A 51 -11.86 14.98 11.76
C THR A 51 -13.37 14.83 11.81
N ALA A 52 -13.89 14.16 12.84
CA ALA A 52 -15.33 14.02 13.03
C ALA A 52 -15.99 15.36 13.39
N GLN A 53 -15.45 16.08 14.38
CA GLN A 53 -16.07 17.30 14.92
C GLN A 53 -15.95 18.51 13.99
N ILE A 54 -14.79 18.69 13.34
CA ILE A 54 -14.50 19.90 12.55
C ILE A 54 -14.80 19.71 11.08
N LEU A 55 -14.50 18.53 10.52
CA LEU A 55 -14.66 18.27 9.08
C LEU A 55 -15.96 17.53 8.75
N ASP A 56 -16.67 16.99 9.75
CA ASP A 56 -17.84 16.12 9.55
C ASP A 56 -17.46 14.87 8.72
N ARG A 57 -16.30 14.27 9.00
CA ARG A 57 -15.76 13.13 8.24
C ARG A 57 -15.33 11.98 9.13
N GLU A 58 -15.46 10.76 8.62
CA GLU A 58 -15.04 9.55 9.32
C GLU A 58 -13.57 9.25 9.00
N LEU A 59 -12.73 9.18 10.04
CA LEU A 59 -11.36 8.69 9.94
C LEU A 59 -11.26 7.30 10.57
N GLU A 60 -11.19 6.27 9.73
CA GLU A 60 -11.04 4.88 10.18
C GLU A 60 -9.56 4.53 10.31
N ILE A 61 -9.14 4.17 11.53
CA ILE A 61 -7.77 3.72 11.80
C ILE A 61 -7.68 2.21 11.56
N VAL A 62 -6.99 1.82 10.49
CA VAL A 62 -6.74 0.42 10.14
C VAL A 62 -5.68 -0.16 11.08
N ARG A 63 -6.08 -1.17 11.85
CA ARG A 63 -5.22 -1.86 12.83
C ARG A 63 -5.20 -3.37 12.55
N LYS A 64 -4.12 -4.03 12.96
CA LYS A 64 -4.10 -5.50 13.09
C LYS A 64 -5.09 -5.92 14.16
N ALA A 65 -5.77 -7.06 13.96
CA ALA A 65 -6.61 -7.63 14.99
C ALA A 65 -5.73 -8.06 16.20
N PRO A 66 -6.19 -7.83 17.45
CA PRO A 66 -5.36 -8.02 18.64
C PRO A 66 -4.96 -9.48 18.88
N ASP A 67 -5.74 -10.42 18.37
CA ASP A 67 -5.57 -11.88 18.45
C ASP A 67 -4.93 -12.49 17.20
N GLN A 68 -4.58 -11.67 16.21
CA GLN A 68 -4.05 -12.13 14.94
C GLN A 68 -2.67 -12.80 15.09
N ARG A 69 -2.62 -14.12 14.83
CA ARG A 69 -1.38 -14.88 14.70
C ARG A 69 -0.97 -14.95 13.23
N GLY A 70 0.26 -14.57 12.92
CA GLY A 70 0.78 -14.57 11.55
C GLY A 70 0.35 -13.38 10.69
N PHE A 71 0.60 -13.46 9.39
CA PHE A 71 0.32 -12.40 8.44
C PHE A 71 -1.13 -12.46 7.95
N GLN A 72 -1.88 -11.39 8.15
CA GLN A 72 -3.21 -11.18 7.59
C GLN A 72 -3.20 -9.88 6.78
N VAL A 73 -3.82 -9.95 5.61
CA VAL A 73 -3.93 -8.80 4.70
C VAL A 73 -4.86 -7.77 5.33
N GLN A 74 -4.34 -6.56 5.54
CA GLN A 74 -5.14 -5.43 6.02
C GLN A 74 -5.94 -4.83 4.86
N PRO A 75 -7.22 -4.50 5.08
CA PRO A 75 -8.06 -3.91 4.05
C PRO A 75 -7.45 -2.57 3.58
N LYS A 76 -7.42 -2.36 2.26
CA LYS A 76 -7.03 -1.11 1.57
C LYS A 76 -5.58 -0.63 1.75
N ARG A 77 -4.79 -1.27 2.63
CA ARG A 77 -3.36 -0.99 2.84
C ARG A 77 -2.53 -1.13 1.56
N TRP A 78 -2.93 -2.05 0.68
CA TRP A 78 -2.26 -2.26 -0.61
C TRP A 78 -2.15 -0.98 -1.46
N ALA A 79 -3.09 -0.04 -1.33
CA ALA A 79 -3.07 1.19 -2.13
C ALA A 79 -1.90 2.09 -1.75
N VAL A 80 -1.65 2.21 -0.44
CA VAL A 80 -0.53 2.97 0.13
C VAL A 80 0.80 2.31 -0.21
N GLU A 81 0.92 1.01 0.04
CA GLU A 81 2.14 0.24 -0.25
C GLU A 81 2.49 0.27 -1.74
N ARG A 82 1.49 0.24 -2.60
CA ARG A 82 1.68 0.36 -4.05
C ARG A 82 2.19 1.75 -4.45
N ALA A 83 1.65 2.81 -3.86
CA ALA A 83 2.14 4.16 -4.10
C ALA A 83 3.61 4.29 -3.69
N PHE A 84 3.98 3.78 -2.51
CA PHE A 84 5.38 3.74 -2.07
C PHE A 84 6.26 2.89 -2.99
N SER A 85 5.76 1.77 -3.49
CA SER A 85 6.50 0.92 -4.45
C SER A 85 6.83 1.65 -5.74
N TRP A 86 5.94 2.53 -6.24
CA TRP A 86 6.24 3.36 -7.40
C TRP A 86 7.28 4.44 -7.09
N LEU A 87 7.23 5.02 -5.89
CA LEU A 87 8.24 6.00 -5.46
C LEU A 87 9.61 5.34 -5.32
N THR A 88 9.73 4.22 -4.61
CA THR A 88 11.02 3.54 -4.39
C THR A 88 11.61 2.93 -5.66
N ALA A 89 10.80 2.64 -6.68
CA ALA A 89 11.28 2.25 -8.00
C ALA A 89 12.09 3.36 -8.71
N HIS A 90 11.90 4.63 -8.32
CA HIS A 90 12.76 5.72 -8.75
C HIS A 90 13.98 5.79 -7.83
N ARG A 91 15.17 5.51 -8.39
CA ARG A 91 16.44 5.41 -7.62
C ARG A 91 16.67 6.58 -6.65
N ARG A 92 16.27 7.80 -7.01
CA ARG A 92 16.43 9.00 -6.17
C ARG A 92 15.47 9.06 -4.97
N LEU A 93 14.33 8.36 -5.02
CA LEU A 93 13.34 8.29 -3.94
C LEU A 93 13.39 6.97 -3.16
N ALA A 94 14.33 6.06 -3.50
CA ALA A 94 14.58 4.86 -2.72
C ALA A 94 14.99 5.18 -1.27
N ARG A 95 15.60 6.36 -1.07
CA ARG A 95 15.85 6.98 0.22
C ARG A 95 15.55 8.47 0.10
N ASP A 96 15.03 9.09 1.16
CA ASP A 96 14.84 10.54 1.16
C ASP A 96 16.20 11.23 1.35
N TYR A 97 16.65 11.92 0.32
CA TYR A 97 17.92 12.67 0.30
C TYR A 97 17.70 14.18 0.43
N GLU A 98 16.45 14.64 0.36
CA GLU A 98 16.15 16.06 0.26
C GLU A 98 16.01 16.67 1.67
N THR A 99 16.71 17.77 1.93
CA THR A 99 16.64 18.46 3.22
C THR A 99 15.40 19.35 3.34
N SER A 100 14.88 19.83 2.21
CA SER A 100 13.74 20.74 2.15
C SER A 100 12.47 19.98 1.73
N PRO A 101 11.35 20.10 2.49
CA PRO A 101 10.07 19.50 2.10
C PRO A 101 9.60 19.89 0.69
N ALA A 102 9.92 21.12 0.24
CA ALA A 102 9.55 21.58 -1.09
C ALA A 102 10.30 20.84 -2.22
N HIS A 103 11.55 20.42 -1.97
CA HIS A 103 12.30 19.60 -2.91
C HIS A 103 11.74 18.17 -2.93
N SER A 104 11.46 17.59 -1.76
CA SER A 104 10.81 16.28 -1.65
C SER A 104 9.47 16.27 -2.40
N GLU A 105 8.64 17.33 -2.26
CA GLU A 105 7.39 17.47 -2.99
C GLU A 105 7.59 17.45 -4.51
N THR A 106 8.59 18.18 -4.99
CA THR A 106 8.90 18.26 -6.43
C THR A 106 9.33 16.91 -6.96
N MET A 107 10.22 16.21 -6.24
CA MET A 107 10.72 14.89 -6.62
C MET A 107 9.60 13.83 -6.67
N ILE A 108 8.72 13.81 -5.66
CA ILE A 108 7.56 12.91 -5.62
C ILE A 108 6.62 13.21 -6.79
N ARG A 109 6.37 14.48 -7.09
CA ARG A 109 5.51 14.89 -8.21
C ARG A 109 6.08 14.42 -9.55
N TRP A 110 7.38 14.59 -9.76
CA TRP A 110 8.07 14.10 -10.97
C TRP A 110 7.95 12.59 -11.13
N ALA A 111 8.17 11.81 -10.06
CA ALA A 111 8.03 10.36 -10.10
C ALA A 111 6.60 9.90 -10.45
N MET A 112 5.59 10.60 -9.92
CA MET A 112 4.19 10.29 -10.24
C MET A 112 3.82 10.68 -11.67
N ILE A 113 4.32 11.81 -12.18
CA ILE A 113 4.15 12.20 -13.60
C ILE A 113 4.77 11.15 -14.52
N ASP A 114 6.02 10.76 -14.29
CA ASP A 114 6.70 9.73 -15.09
C ASP A 114 5.93 8.39 -15.06
N THR A 115 5.45 8.00 -13.88
CA THR A 115 4.61 6.80 -13.73
C THR A 115 3.32 6.88 -14.55
N MET A 116 2.63 8.02 -14.54
CA MET A 116 1.41 8.22 -15.32
C MET A 116 1.69 8.22 -16.83
N VAL A 117 2.74 8.92 -17.27
CA VAL A 117 3.17 8.96 -18.69
C VAL A 117 3.53 7.56 -19.20
N ARG A 118 4.26 6.77 -18.41
CA ARG A 118 4.57 5.37 -18.76
C ARG A 118 3.33 4.50 -18.88
N ARG A 119 2.29 4.73 -18.07
CA ARG A 119 1.03 3.97 -18.18
C ARG A 119 0.23 4.34 -19.41
N LEU A 120 0.24 5.61 -19.78
CA LEU A 120 -0.44 6.08 -21.00
C LEU A 120 0.24 5.56 -22.27
N THR A 121 1.58 5.48 -22.26
CA THR A 121 2.36 5.04 -23.43
C THR A 121 2.50 3.52 -23.53
N ARG A 122 2.43 2.78 -22.42
CA ARG A 122 2.37 1.32 -22.43
C ARG A 122 0.94 0.86 -22.75
N GLY A 123 0.61 0.81 -24.04
CA GLY A 123 -0.71 0.43 -24.57
C GLY A 123 -1.14 -1.03 -24.36
N ARG A 124 -0.60 -1.75 -23.36
CA ARG A 124 -1.04 -3.09 -23.01
C ARG A 124 -1.46 -3.12 -21.53
N PRO A 125 -2.70 -3.55 -21.23
CA PRO A 125 -3.07 -3.89 -19.86
C PRO A 125 -2.08 -4.92 -19.33
N GLY A 126 -1.59 -4.73 -18.11
CA GLY A 126 -0.80 -5.76 -17.45
C GLY A 126 -1.66 -7.01 -17.28
N THR A 127 -1.36 -8.07 -18.01
CA THR A 127 -2.03 -9.35 -17.86
C THR A 127 -1.67 -9.92 -16.50
N ARG A 128 -2.66 -10.22 -15.65
CA ARG A 128 -2.40 -10.98 -14.44
C ARG A 128 -2.06 -12.40 -14.89
N PRO A 129 -0.85 -12.93 -14.62
CA PRO A 129 -0.60 -14.34 -14.89
C PRO A 129 -1.55 -15.16 -14.04
N ASP A 130 -2.08 -16.24 -14.62
CA ASP A 130 -2.95 -17.15 -13.90
C ASP A 130 -2.24 -17.66 -12.63
N PRO A 131 -2.99 -17.92 -11.54
CA PRO A 131 -2.41 -18.50 -10.34
C PRO A 131 -1.63 -19.77 -10.74
N ARG A 132 -0.31 -19.74 -10.52
CA ARG A 132 0.48 -20.96 -10.70
C ARG A 132 -0.07 -22.02 -9.74
N PRO A 133 -0.48 -23.20 -10.23
CA PRO A 133 -0.93 -24.26 -9.34
C PRO A 133 0.21 -24.57 -8.37
N LEU A 134 -0.08 -24.46 -7.07
CA LEU A 134 0.84 -24.88 -6.04
C LEU A 134 0.82 -26.40 -6.03
N SER A 135 1.74 -27.04 -6.77
CA SER A 135 1.96 -28.48 -6.62
C SER A 135 2.54 -28.71 -5.23
N ARG A 136 1.79 -29.40 -4.37
CA ARG A 136 2.34 -29.91 -3.12
C ARG A 136 3.39 -30.94 -3.50
N THR A 137 4.67 -30.63 -3.28
CA THR A 137 5.71 -31.64 -3.38
C THR A 137 5.53 -32.55 -2.18
N ASP A 138 4.81 -33.65 -2.36
CA ASP A 138 4.82 -34.72 -1.37
C ASP A 138 6.23 -35.32 -1.37
N ALA A 139 7.06 -34.81 -0.46
CA ALA A 139 8.31 -35.44 -0.10
C ALA A 139 7.98 -36.73 0.68
N CYS A 140 7.54 -37.76 -0.05
CA CYS A 140 7.56 -39.13 0.44
C CYS A 140 7.88 -40.06 -0.73
N GLY A 141 9.07 -39.86 -1.30
CA GLY A 141 9.73 -40.85 -2.15
C GLY A 141 10.54 -41.81 -1.29
N LEU A 142 9.89 -42.65 -0.49
CA LEU A 142 10.47 -43.86 0.09
C LEU A 142 9.42 -44.97 -0.05
N ASN A 143 9.33 -45.50 -1.27
CA ASN A 143 8.57 -46.72 -1.53
C ASN A 143 9.23 -47.86 -0.77
N HIS A 144 8.52 -48.34 0.26
CA HIS A 144 8.66 -49.68 0.81
C HIS A 144 8.75 -50.71 -0.33
N LEU A 145 9.88 -51.41 -0.42
CA LEU A 145 10.00 -52.60 -1.24
C LEU A 145 9.28 -53.72 -0.49
N THR A 146 8.01 -53.96 -0.80
CA THR A 146 7.36 -55.23 -0.47
C THR A 146 7.73 -56.25 -1.53
N ALA A 147 8.58 -57.19 -1.10
CA ALA A 147 8.79 -58.45 -1.77
C ALA A 147 7.49 -59.26 -1.71
N GLU A 148 6.90 -59.57 -2.87
CA GLU A 148 6.00 -60.70 -3.01
C GLU A 148 6.42 -61.51 -4.23
N GLY A 149 6.72 -62.79 -3.97
CA GLY A 149 7.13 -63.76 -4.97
C GLY A 149 5.98 -64.19 -5.87
N SER A 150 6.28 -64.41 -7.14
CA SER A 150 5.43 -65.17 -8.04
C SER A 150 5.96 -66.61 -8.14
N PRO A 151 5.12 -67.64 -7.93
CA PRO A 151 5.51 -69.01 -8.22
C PRO A 151 5.36 -69.31 -9.71
N LEU A 152 6.32 -70.10 -10.21
CA LEU A 152 6.39 -70.69 -11.54
C LEU A 152 5.07 -71.37 -11.95
N THR A 153 4.65 -71.19 -13.21
CA THR A 153 4.04 -72.28 -13.98
C THR A 153 4.43 -72.18 -15.47
N SER A 154 5.03 -73.30 -15.90
CA SER A 154 5.24 -73.92 -17.22
C SER A 154 5.61 -73.11 -18.47
#